data_AF-A0A3C0FEM4-F1
#
_entry.id   AF-A0A3C0FEM4-F1
#
_cell.length_a   1.000
_cell.length_b   1.000
_cell.length_c   1.000
_cell.angle_alpha   90.00
_cell.angle_beta   90.00
_cell.angle_gamma   90.00
#
_symmetry.space_group_name_H-M   'P 1'
#
loop_
_entity.id
_entity.type
_entity.pdbx_description
1 polymer ?
#
loop_
_entity_poly.entity_id
_entity_poly.type
_entity_poly.pdbx_seq_one_letter_code
_entity_poly.pdbx_strand_id
1 'polypeptide(L)'
;MVDAVGREAPTKHAQLLEALRRAYDPVHGGFGREPKFPMVEGLELALEEHVLTGDGALLDMVLHSLTGMSEGDSYDQVEGGFFRHSTTRDWSMPYCEKMLKDNTELLRLLGRVFAVTGERKWSDLAKHVHRFLQHVLFLPETGCWAGSQDADEECYVLPAGR
;
A
#
# COMPACT_ATOMS: atom_id res chain seq x y z
N MET A 1 -28.59 6.17 18.47
CA MET A 1 -29.79 6.66 17.76
C MET A 1 -30.30 5.47 16.97
N VAL A 2 -31.47 4.92 17.32
CA VAL A 2 -32.05 3.72 16.66
C VAL A 2 -32.83 4.14 15.41
N ASP A 3 -32.82 3.35 14.36
CA ASP A 3 -33.58 3.61 13.14
C ASP A 3 -35.06 3.21 13.29
N ALA A 4 -35.89 3.52 12.28
CA ALA A 4 -37.34 3.30 12.30
C ALA A 4 -37.76 1.81 12.43
N VAL A 5 -36.81 0.88 12.40
CA VAL A 5 -37.02 -0.57 12.52
C VAL A 5 -36.49 -1.11 13.87
N GLY A 6 -36.02 -0.24 14.76
CA GLY A 6 -35.52 -0.62 16.08
C GLY A 6 -34.13 -1.26 16.05
N ARG A 7 -33.40 -1.17 14.94
CA ARG A 7 -31.99 -1.53 14.89
C ARG A 7 -31.16 -0.36 15.41
N GLU A 8 -30.18 -0.66 16.27
CA GLU A 8 -29.16 0.33 16.62
C GLU A 8 -28.43 0.76 15.35
N ALA A 9 -28.29 2.07 15.15
CA ALA A 9 -27.49 2.58 14.04
C ALA A 9 -26.08 1.98 14.11
N PRO A 10 -25.51 1.58 12.96
CA PRO A 10 -24.20 0.98 12.92
C PRO A 10 -23.16 1.91 13.56
N THR A 11 -22.24 1.33 14.32
CA THR A 11 -21.14 2.07 14.93
C THR A 11 -20.27 2.73 13.86
N LYS A 12 -19.51 3.78 14.20
CA LYS A 12 -18.53 4.38 13.27
C LYS A 12 -17.54 3.35 12.73
N HIS A 13 -17.15 2.37 13.56
CA HIS A 13 -16.30 1.25 13.16
C HIS A 13 -16.95 0.41 12.04
N ALA A 14 -18.19 -0.02 12.24
CA ALA A 14 -18.93 -0.78 11.23
C ALA A 14 -19.14 0.02 9.93
N GLN A 15 -19.40 1.32 10.04
CA GLN A 15 -19.51 2.22 8.89
C GLN A 15 -18.19 2.35 8.11
N LEU A 16 -17.05 2.44 8.81
CA LEU A 16 -15.73 2.50 8.19
C LEU A 16 -15.38 1.20 7.48
N LEU A 17 -15.64 0.05 8.09
CA LEU A 17 -15.42 -1.25 7.45
C LEU A 17 -16.29 -1.43 6.20
N GLU A 18 -17.54 -1.02 6.24
CA GLU A 18 -18.43 -1.05 5.08
C GLU A 18 -17.94 -0.11 3.96
N ALA A 19 -17.51 1.10 4.31
CA ALA A 19 -16.94 2.04 3.34
C ALA A 19 -15.66 1.47 2.70
N LEU A 20 -14.80 0.85 3.51
CA LEU A 20 -13.58 0.20 3.07
C LEU A 20 -13.87 -0.95 2.10
N ARG A 21 -14.85 -1.82 2.41
CA ARG A 21 -15.28 -2.90 1.52
C ARG A 21 -15.86 -2.40 0.21
N ARG A 22 -16.62 -1.30 0.23
CA ARG A 22 -17.18 -0.68 -0.98
C ARG A 22 -16.12 -0.03 -1.86
N ALA A 23 -15.08 0.54 -1.24
CA ALA A 23 -13.97 1.16 -1.96
C ALA A 23 -13.00 0.12 -2.53
N TYR A 24 -12.97 -1.09 -1.99
CA TYR A 24 -12.05 -2.13 -2.43
C TYR A 24 -12.23 -2.48 -3.90
N ASP A 25 -11.10 -2.60 -4.61
CA ASP A 25 -11.03 -3.04 -5.98
C ASP A 25 -10.74 -4.56 -6.02
N PRO A 26 -11.74 -5.42 -6.25
CA PRO A 26 -11.53 -6.86 -6.26
C PRO A 26 -10.78 -7.35 -7.51
N VAL A 27 -10.57 -6.50 -8.52
CA VAL A 27 -9.89 -6.88 -9.77
C VAL A 27 -8.38 -6.67 -9.66
N HIS A 28 -7.95 -5.54 -9.09
CA HIS A 28 -6.53 -5.15 -9.04
C HIS A 28 -5.98 -4.96 -7.62
N GLY A 29 -6.78 -5.23 -6.58
CA GLY A 29 -6.44 -4.92 -5.20
C GLY A 29 -6.41 -3.42 -4.92
N GLY A 30 -6.25 -3.00 -3.66
CA GLY A 30 -6.28 -1.59 -3.27
C GLY A 30 -7.69 -0.98 -3.30
N PHE A 31 -7.76 0.34 -3.28
CA PHE A 31 -9.03 1.06 -3.13
C PHE A 31 -9.24 2.09 -4.23
N GLY A 32 -10.50 2.31 -4.59
CA GLY A 32 -10.92 3.31 -5.56
C GLY A 32 -10.60 2.92 -7.00
N ARG A 33 -10.41 3.95 -7.83
CA ARG A 33 -10.13 3.86 -9.26
C ARG A 33 -8.79 4.53 -9.55
N GLU A 34 -8.64 5.11 -10.73
CA GLU A 34 -7.53 5.95 -11.15
C GLU A 34 -7.72 7.44 -10.74
N PRO A 35 -6.66 8.17 -10.33
CA PRO A 35 -5.35 7.66 -9.90
C PRO A 35 -5.45 6.89 -8.57
N LYS A 36 -4.59 5.89 -8.41
CA LYS A 36 -4.63 4.93 -7.32
C LYS A 36 -3.47 5.11 -6.36
N PHE A 37 -3.81 5.26 -5.09
CA PHE A 37 -2.85 5.43 -4.00
C PHE A 37 -2.81 4.17 -3.13
N PRO A 38 -1.67 3.86 -2.48
CA PRO A 38 -1.56 2.69 -1.60
C PRO A 38 -2.59 2.65 -0.46
N MET A 39 -3.04 3.82 0.04
CA MET A 39 -4.06 3.96 1.09
C MET A 39 -3.77 3.04 2.29
N VAL A 40 -2.54 3.13 2.80
CA VAL A 40 -1.97 2.16 3.76
C VAL A 40 -2.81 2.08 5.03
N GLU A 41 -3.36 3.19 5.52
CA GLU A 41 -4.20 3.21 6.72
C GLU A 41 -5.47 2.37 6.55
N GLY A 42 -6.03 2.31 5.34
CA GLY A 42 -7.15 1.42 5.01
C GLY A 42 -6.73 -0.05 5.09
N LEU A 43 -5.59 -0.40 4.51
CA LEU A 43 -5.05 -1.77 4.58
C LEU A 43 -4.74 -2.16 6.04
N GLU A 44 -4.24 -1.23 6.85
CA GLU A 44 -4.01 -1.49 8.27
C GLU A 44 -5.29 -1.72 9.05
N LEU A 45 -6.35 -0.97 8.77
CA LEU A 45 -7.66 -1.19 9.38
C LEU A 45 -8.20 -2.59 9.04
N ALA A 46 -8.08 -3.00 7.77
CA ALA A 46 -8.48 -4.34 7.35
C ALA A 46 -7.65 -5.44 8.05
N LEU A 47 -6.32 -5.26 8.15
CA LEU A 47 -5.45 -6.21 8.84
C LEU A 47 -5.76 -6.29 10.34
N GLU A 48 -5.99 -5.16 11.00
CA GLU A 48 -6.35 -5.12 12.42
C GLU A 48 -7.67 -5.84 12.68
N GLU A 49 -8.69 -5.54 11.87
CA GLU A 49 -10.00 -6.18 12.00
C GLU A 49 -9.91 -7.68 11.73
N HIS A 50 -9.08 -8.13 10.78
CA HIS A 50 -8.79 -9.55 10.60
C HIS A 50 -8.19 -10.17 11.86
N VAL A 51 -7.19 -9.53 12.48
CA VAL A 51 -6.56 -10.05 13.71
C VAL A 51 -7.57 -10.15 14.85
N LEU A 52 -8.51 -9.21 14.95
CA LEU A 52 -9.53 -9.18 16.00
C LEU A 52 -10.65 -10.20 15.80
N THR A 53 -11.08 -10.40 14.55
CA THR A 53 -12.31 -11.16 14.24
C THR A 53 -12.06 -12.51 13.58
N GLY A 54 -10.89 -12.71 12.98
CA GLY A 54 -10.56 -13.85 12.13
C GLY A 54 -11.18 -13.80 10.73
N ASP A 55 -11.76 -12.67 10.29
CA ASP A 55 -12.34 -12.56 8.94
C ASP A 55 -11.25 -12.63 7.85
N GLY A 56 -11.14 -13.79 7.20
CA GLY A 56 -10.16 -14.03 6.14
C GLY A 56 -10.31 -13.12 4.92
N ALA A 57 -11.53 -12.63 4.61
CA ALA A 57 -11.73 -11.76 3.46
C ALA A 57 -11.02 -10.40 3.61
N LEU A 58 -10.82 -9.95 4.86
CA LEU A 58 -10.05 -8.74 5.14
C LEU A 58 -8.55 -8.97 5.01
N LEU A 59 -8.05 -10.16 5.37
CA LEU A 59 -6.66 -10.52 5.10
C LEU A 59 -6.42 -10.61 3.59
N ASP A 60 -7.28 -11.33 2.85
CA ASP A 60 -7.18 -11.47 1.40
C ASP A 60 -7.17 -10.10 0.70
N MET A 61 -7.98 -9.16 1.19
CA MET A 61 -7.99 -7.77 0.72
C MET A 61 -6.60 -7.12 0.85
N VAL A 62 -5.95 -7.26 2.01
CA VAL A 62 -4.62 -6.71 2.28
C VAL A 62 -3.56 -7.36 1.40
N LEU A 63 -3.55 -8.71 1.34
CA LEU A 63 -2.57 -9.46 0.58
C LEU A 63 -2.70 -9.19 -0.92
N HIS A 64 -3.92 -9.16 -1.47
CA HIS A 64 -4.15 -8.84 -2.87
C HIS A 64 -3.71 -7.41 -3.20
N SER A 65 -3.98 -6.44 -2.33
CA SER A 65 -3.55 -5.05 -2.51
C SER A 65 -2.03 -4.90 -2.56
N LEU A 66 -1.33 -5.51 -1.58
CA LEU A 66 0.13 -5.50 -1.55
C LEU A 66 0.73 -6.25 -2.75
N THR A 67 0.12 -7.35 -3.17
CA THR A 67 0.54 -8.11 -4.36
C THR A 67 0.40 -7.23 -5.61
N GLY A 68 -0.77 -6.63 -5.84
CA GLY A 68 -1.01 -5.77 -6.99
C GLY A 68 -0.04 -4.59 -7.08
N MET A 69 0.31 -3.97 -5.94
CA MET A 69 1.30 -2.88 -5.92
C MET A 69 2.74 -3.35 -6.14
N SER A 70 3.12 -4.51 -5.60
CA SER A 70 4.52 -4.98 -5.62
C SER A 70 4.89 -5.81 -6.84
N GLU A 71 3.91 -6.47 -7.47
CA GLU A 71 4.09 -7.20 -8.72
C GLU A 71 3.79 -6.33 -9.96
N GLY A 72 3.05 -5.23 -9.78
CA GLY A 72 2.89 -4.19 -10.79
C GLY A 72 4.05 -3.19 -10.83
N ASP A 73 3.92 -2.16 -11.65
CA ASP A 73 4.95 -1.14 -11.85
C ASP A 73 4.97 -0.06 -10.76
N SER A 74 4.07 -0.16 -9.76
CA SER A 74 4.02 0.75 -8.61
C SER A 74 5.15 0.53 -7.59
N TYR A 75 5.88 -0.57 -7.71
CA TYR A 75 7.10 -0.83 -6.97
C TYR A 75 8.30 -0.81 -7.92
N ASP A 76 9.31 -0.02 -7.59
CA ASP A 76 10.53 0.07 -8.39
C ASP A 76 11.36 -1.21 -8.21
N GLN A 77 11.35 -2.07 -9.22
CA GLN A 77 12.10 -3.34 -9.21
C GLN A 77 13.63 -3.16 -9.31
N VAL A 78 14.10 -1.96 -9.68
CA VAL A 78 15.52 -1.65 -9.90
C VAL A 78 16.14 -1.04 -8.64
N GLU A 79 15.59 0.07 -8.16
CA GLU A 79 16.11 0.80 -6.98
C GLU A 79 15.45 0.35 -5.67
N GLY A 80 14.26 -0.26 -5.76
CA GLY A 80 13.39 -0.52 -4.62
C GLY A 80 12.56 0.71 -4.25
N GLY A 81 11.66 0.50 -3.27
CA GLY A 81 10.72 1.51 -2.85
C GLY A 81 9.47 1.58 -3.73
N PHE A 82 8.39 2.08 -3.15
CA PHE A 82 7.12 2.29 -3.84
C PHE A 82 7.04 3.72 -4.34
N PHE A 83 6.49 3.85 -5.54
CA PHE A 83 6.05 5.13 -6.08
C PHE A 83 4.82 5.63 -5.33
N ARG A 84 4.65 6.95 -5.29
CA ARG A 84 3.61 7.62 -4.51
C ARG A 84 2.21 7.17 -4.90
N HIS A 85 1.97 7.01 -6.20
CA HIS A 85 0.69 6.56 -6.73
C HIS A 85 0.84 6.03 -8.15
N SER A 86 -0.16 5.28 -8.61
CA SER A 86 -0.35 4.91 -10.00
C SER A 86 -1.39 5.82 -10.65
N THR A 87 -1.14 6.23 -11.89
CA THR A 87 -2.10 6.95 -12.71
C THR A 87 -3.14 6.02 -13.34
N THR A 88 -2.89 4.71 -13.36
CA THR A 88 -3.82 3.66 -13.78
C THR A 88 -4.36 2.86 -12.60
N ARG A 89 -5.55 2.27 -12.79
CA ARG A 89 -6.24 1.44 -11.78
C ARG A 89 -5.50 0.13 -11.47
N ASP A 90 -4.78 -0.42 -12.44
CA ASP A 90 -4.12 -1.72 -12.39
C ASP A 90 -2.66 -1.66 -11.91
N TRP A 91 -2.21 -0.50 -11.41
CA TRP A 91 -0.86 -0.27 -10.88
C TRP A 91 0.27 -0.24 -11.92
N SER A 92 -0.07 -0.21 -13.22
CA SER A 92 0.89 -0.30 -14.35
C SER A 92 1.60 1.01 -14.72
N MET A 93 1.12 2.17 -14.26
CA MET A 93 1.69 3.46 -14.68
C MET A 93 1.94 4.38 -13.49
N PRO A 94 3.07 4.19 -12.76
CA PRO A 94 3.39 4.99 -11.59
C PRO A 94 3.68 6.45 -11.93
N TYR A 95 3.41 7.34 -10.97
CA TYR A 95 4.04 8.65 -10.91
C TYR A 95 5.35 8.51 -10.14
N CYS A 96 6.48 8.83 -10.77
CA CYS A 96 7.80 8.37 -10.31
C CYS A 96 8.36 9.00 -9.03
N GLU A 97 7.64 9.92 -8.39
CA GLU A 97 8.00 10.42 -7.08
C GLU A 97 7.89 9.28 -6.04
N LYS A 98 8.93 9.10 -5.22
CA LYS A 98 8.90 8.19 -4.07
C LYS A 98 8.97 8.98 -2.78
N MET A 99 7.94 8.85 -1.94
CA MET A 99 7.83 9.59 -0.68
C MET A 99 8.38 8.79 0.50
N LEU A 100 9.04 9.46 1.45
CA LEU A 100 9.45 8.85 2.72
C LEU A 100 8.25 8.31 3.49
N LYS A 101 7.20 9.13 3.66
CA LYS A 101 5.98 8.76 4.41
C LYS A 101 5.40 7.44 3.89
N ASP A 102 5.09 7.39 2.60
CA ASP A 102 4.42 6.24 2.00
C ASP A 102 5.27 4.96 2.12
N ASN A 103 6.58 5.05 1.89
CA ASN A 103 7.48 3.91 2.02
C ASN A 103 7.65 3.44 3.47
N THR A 104 7.67 4.35 4.45
CA THR A 104 7.73 3.96 5.87
C THR A 104 6.44 3.30 6.35
N GLU A 105 5.29 3.76 5.86
CA GLU A 105 4.00 3.17 6.16
C GLU A 105 3.85 1.78 5.53
N LEU A 106 4.25 1.62 4.26
CA LEU A 106 4.29 0.32 3.60
C LEU A 106 5.29 -0.64 4.26
N LEU A 107 6.47 -0.16 4.67
CA LEU A 107 7.44 -0.96 5.41
C LEU A 107 6.82 -1.51 6.71
N ARG A 108 6.12 -0.67 7.47
CA ARG A 108 5.41 -1.08 8.69
C ARG A 108 4.33 -2.11 8.37
N LEU A 109 3.49 -1.87 7.38
CA LEU A 109 2.42 -2.79 6.98
C LEU A 109 2.99 -4.15 6.54
N LEU A 110 4.04 -4.17 5.71
CA LEU A 110 4.70 -5.40 5.27
C LEU A 110 5.24 -6.22 6.46
N GLY A 111 5.84 -5.56 7.45
CA GLY A 111 6.28 -6.21 8.68
C GLY A 111 5.12 -6.83 9.47
N ARG A 112 3.98 -6.14 9.57
CA ARG A 112 2.77 -6.65 10.24
C ARG A 112 2.16 -7.83 9.47
N VAL A 113 2.07 -7.73 8.15
CA VAL A 113 1.57 -8.82 7.30
C VAL A 113 2.46 -10.06 7.42
N PHE A 114 3.79 -9.89 7.43
CA PHE A 114 4.70 -11.00 7.70
C PHE A 114 4.46 -11.63 9.08
N ALA A 115 4.23 -10.82 10.12
CA ALA A 115 3.95 -11.34 11.46
C ALA A 115 2.63 -12.14 11.53
N VAL A 116 1.61 -11.72 10.78
CA VAL A 116 0.30 -12.40 10.74
C VAL A 116 0.35 -13.68 9.88
N THR A 117 1.03 -13.65 8.73
CA THR A 117 0.99 -14.74 7.74
C THR A 117 2.15 -15.72 7.83
N GLY A 118 3.32 -15.27 8.30
CA GLY A 118 4.58 -16.01 8.23
C GLY A 118 5.17 -16.15 6.82
N GLU A 119 4.55 -15.55 5.79
CA GLU A 119 5.00 -15.67 4.40
C GLU A 119 6.24 -14.82 4.13
N ARG A 120 7.37 -15.48 3.83
CA ARG A 120 8.68 -14.82 3.68
C ARG A 120 8.72 -13.71 2.62
N LYS A 121 7.91 -13.79 1.57
CA LYS A 121 7.85 -12.76 0.51
C LYS A 121 7.61 -11.35 1.07
N TRP A 122 6.80 -11.23 2.13
CA TRP A 122 6.51 -9.94 2.77
C TRP A 122 7.71 -9.42 3.58
N SER A 123 8.43 -10.30 4.26
CA SER A 123 9.68 -9.94 4.94
C SER A 123 10.76 -9.51 3.95
N ASP A 124 10.88 -10.19 2.82
CA ASP A 124 11.89 -9.88 1.82
C ASP A 124 11.58 -8.56 1.11
N LEU A 125 10.31 -8.32 0.77
CA LEU A 125 9.86 -7.02 0.26
C LEU A 125 10.08 -5.89 1.28
N ALA A 126 9.80 -6.12 2.57
CA ALA A 126 10.09 -5.15 3.63
C ALA A 126 11.59 -4.80 3.68
N LYS A 127 12.48 -5.80 3.59
CA LYS A 127 13.93 -5.54 3.55
C LYS A 127 14.33 -4.72 2.32
N HIS A 128 13.66 -4.92 1.18
CA HIS A 128 13.96 -4.14 -0.02
C HIS A 128 13.55 -2.68 0.13
N VAL A 129 12.35 -2.42 0.65
CA VAL A 129 11.90 -1.06 0.98
C VAL A 129 12.83 -0.41 2.00
N HIS A 130 13.26 -1.16 3.03
CA HIS A 130 14.21 -0.65 4.01
C HIS A 130 15.55 -0.25 3.39
N ARG A 131 16.07 -1.05 2.45
CA ARG A 131 17.31 -0.69 1.72
C ARG A 131 17.14 0.57 0.88
N PHE A 132 16.02 0.72 0.17
CA PHE A 132 15.71 1.96 -0.56
C PHE A 132 15.76 3.16 0.39
N LEU A 133 15.05 3.09 1.51
CA LEU A 133 15.06 4.15 2.52
C LEU A 133 16.50 4.48 2.95
N GLN A 134 17.29 3.48 3.35
CA GLN A 134 18.65 3.70 3.87
C GLN A 134 19.66 4.18 2.84
N HIS A 135 19.55 3.75 1.59
CA HIS A 135 20.55 4.07 0.57
C HIS A 135 20.20 5.30 -0.26
N VAL A 136 18.91 5.64 -0.35
CA VAL A 136 18.42 6.74 -1.20
C VAL A 136 17.94 7.92 -0.37
N LEU A 137 17.15 7.69 0.68
CA LEU A 137 16.52 8.77 1.44
C LEU A 137 17.29 9.16 2.70
N PHE A 138 18.18 8.32 3.24
CA PHE A 138 19.00 8.70 4.38
C PHE A 138 20.18 9.59 3.94
N LEU A 139 20.39 10.71 4.64
CA LEU A 139 21.44 11.69 4.36
C LEU A 139 22.52 11.63 5.45
N PRO A 140 23.57 10.78 5.32
CA PRO A 140 24.53 10.52 6.39
C PRO A 140 25.31 11.77 6.86
N GLU A 141 25.43 12.79 6.02
CA GLU A 141 26.11 14.06 6.27
C GLU A 141 25.37 14.90 7.32
N THR A 142 24.05 14.75 7.36
CA THR A 142 23.17 15.47 8.29
C THR A 142 22.55 14.56 9.35
N GLY A 143 22.58 13.24 9.15
CA GLY A 143 21.85 12.27 9.96
C GLY A 143 20.33 12.33 9.80
N CYS A 144 19.83 13.06 8.80
CA CYS A 144 18.41 13.25 8.53
C CYS A 144 17.93 12.36 7.37
N TRP A 145 16.62 12.37 7.13
CA TRP A 145 15.99 11.71 6.00
C TRP A 145 15.43 12.76 5.03
N ALA A 146 15.65 12.57 3.74
CA ALA A 146 14.95 13.31 2.69
C ALA A 146 13.45 12.99 2.72
N GLY A 147 12.60 14.00 2.46
CA GLY A 147 11.14 13.83 2.44
C GLY A 147 10.63 13.03 1.25
N SER A 148 11.36 13.09 0.12
CA SER A 148 11.05 12.39 -1.12
C SER A 148 12.29 12.27 -2.01
N GLN A 149 12.20 11.36 -2.99
CA GLN A 149 12.98 11.36 -4.22
C GLN A 149 12.08 11.94 -5.32
N ASP A 150 12.55 12.98 -6.00
CA ASP A 150 11.80 13.68 -7.05
C ASP A 150 11.54 12.78 -8.27
N ALA A 151 10.51 13.12 -9.04
CA ALA A 151 10.16 12.40 -10.26
C ALA A 151 10.96 12.97 -11.45
N ASP A 152 11.82 12.17 -12.08
CA ASP A 152 12.27 12.47 -13.44
C ASP A 152 11.10 12.24 -14.43
N GLU A 153 10.82 13.20 -15.32
CA GLU A 153 9.70 13.11 -16.29
C GLU A 153 9.83 11.93 -17.28
N GLU A 154 11.04 11.36 -17.42
CA GLU A 154 11.37 10.27 -18.35
C GLU A 154 11.52 8.90 -17.66
N CYS A 155 11.11 8.81 -16.39
CA CYS A 155 11.31 7.65 -15.55
C CYS A 155 10.86 6.33 -16.21
N TYR A 156 11.84 5.46 -16.43
CA TYR A 156 11.71 4.14 -17.07
C TYR A 156 10.83 4.11 -18.33
N VAL A 157 10.87 5.17 -19.16
CA VAL A 157 10.42 5.06 -20.56
C VAL A 157 11.40 4.11 -21.25
N LEU A 158 11.18 2.81 -21.11
CA LEU A 158 11.77 1.83 -22.00
C LEU A 158 11.31 2.27 -23.39
N PRO A 159 12.23 2.54 -24.34
CA PRO A 159 11.80 2.77 -25.71
C PRO A 159 10.97 1.57 -26.09
N ALA A 160 9.75 1.81 -26.60
CA ALA A 160 8.89 0.76 -27.12
C ALA A 160 9.74 -0.13 -28.04
N GLY A 161 10.12 -1.30 -27.52
CA GLY A 161 11.22 -2.06 -28.06
C GLY A 161 10.74 -2.96 -29.20
N ARG A 162 11.07 -2.52 -30.41
CA ARG A 162 11.22 -3.28 -31.68
C ARG A 162 9.98 -3.74 -32.43
#